data_AF-A0A2N8RYP5-F1
#
_entry.id   AF-A0A2N8RYP5-F1
#
_cell.length_a   1.000
_cell.length_b   1.000
_cell.length_c   1.000
_cell.angle_alpha   90.00
_cell.angle_beta   90.00
_cell.angle_gamma   90.00
#
_symmetry.space_group_name_H-M   'P 1'
#
loop_
_entity.id
_entity.type
_entity.pdbx_description
1 polymer ?
#
loop_
_entity_poly.entity_id
_entity_poly.type
_entity_poly.pdbx_seq_one_letter_code
_entity_poly.pdbx_strand_id
1 'polypeptide(L)'
;MNVQGSVTQVLPIEDASQIGHARRVAQRLAEQHNFDVTDAGRVALLATELASNVLKHAGSGELHLRAVQGQDGAGVEIIAVDRGPGFDLNQCLTDGYSSSGTQGIGLGALARQAQVFDAFSDARGSVVLAQLFPRGVKPPRWRYGVSQQPFPGEIACGDDWHLALDEQRCSVLMIDGIGHGELAQQAAHAGSAAFGENPFVSPSALFDDMHRAMNGGRGGAVAVAQFDRQRQALSFAGIGNIGASLIGSDGSRGLASHPGIVGVRFRKAHVFDYPRGDARLLVLYSDGLQSRWNLRDYPGLVHRHPAIIAALLQRDFCRGRDDVTVLALNLEDTCG
;
A
#
# COMPACT_ATOMS: atom_id res chain seq x y z
N MET A 1 -3.20 13.52 -10.61
CA MET A 1 -2.40 13.11 -9.43
C MET A 1 -1.35 12.13 -9.90
N ASN A 2 -0.08 12.33 -9.57
CA ASN A 2 1.02 11.43 -9.93
C ASN A 2 1.82 11.14 -8.66
N VAL A 3 1.78 9.90 -8.20
CA VAL A 3 2.29 9.48 -6.88
C VAL A 3 3.47 8.54 -7.07
N GLN A 4 4.64 9.02 -6.68
CA GLN A 4 5.88 8.24 -6.69
C GLN A 4 5.92 7.29 -5.49
N GLY A 5 6.66 6.19 -5.66
CA GLY A 5 6.87 5.18 -4.64
C GLY A 5 7.56 5.72 -3.40
N SER A 6 7.20 5.15 -2.25
CA SER A 6 7.88 5.43 -0.98
C SER A 6 7.85 4.21 -0.07
N VAL A 7 8.99 3.97 0.56
CA VAL A 7 9.17 2.88 1.53
C VAL A 7 8.27 3.09 2.74
N THR A 8 7.68 2.00 3.22
CA THR A 8 6.90 1.94 4.45
C THR A 8 7.83 1.97 5.64
N GLN A 9 7.71 2.97 6.51
CA GLN A 9 8.47 2.97 7.75
C GLN A 9 7.78 2.06 8.77
N VAL A 10 8.40 0.92 9.06
CA VAL A 10 7.90 -0.08 10.00
C VAL A 10 8.55 0.14 11.36
N LEU A 11 7.74 0.34 12.40
CA LEU A 11 8.19 0.53 13.76
C LEU A 11 7.71 -0.63 14.64
N PRO A 12 8.61 -1.43 15.22
CA PRO A 12 8.21 -2.51 16.13
C PRO A 12 7.61 -1.94 17.42
N ILE A 13 6.57 -2.59 17.92
CA ILE A 13 5.89 -2.32 19.18
C ILE A 13 5.88 -3.60 20.02
N GLU A 14 6.86 -3.72 20.90
CA GLU A 14 7.16 -4.85 21.79
C GLU A 14 7.24 -4.38 23.25
N ASP A 15 7.56 -3.10 23.49
CA ASP A 15 7.62 -2.50 24.82
C ASP A 15 7.16 -1.03 24.85
N ALA A 16 6.92 -0.50 26.05
CA ALA A 16 6.35 0.82 26.25
C ALA A 16 7.25 1.99 25.77
N SER A 17 8.57 1.80 25.69
CA SER A 17 9.49 2.84 25.22
C SER A 17 9.32 3.12 23.72
N GLN A 18 8.92 2.10 22.96
CA GLN A 18 8.69 2.19 21.51
C GLN A 18 7.43 2.98 21.16
N ILE A 19 6.44 3.06 22.07
CA ILE A 19 5.28 3.96 21.92
C ILE A 19 5.74 5.42 21.79
N GLY A 20 6.67 5.83 22.66
CA GLY A 20 7.24 7.18 22.63
C GLY A 20 8.07 7.44 21.36
N HIS A 21 8.75 6.42 20.85
CA HIS A 21 9.46 6.50 19.57
C HIS A 21 8.49 6.66 18.40
N ALA A 22 7.46 5.82 18.30
CA ALA A 22 6.45 5.87 17.25
C ALA A 22 5.75 7.23 17.20
N ARG A 23 5.37 7.78 18.36
CA ARG A 23 4.82 9.13 18.47
C ARG A 23 5.72 10.17 17.79
N ARG A 24 7.01 10.18 18.13
CA ARG A 24 7.97 11.18 17.60
C ARG A 24 8.19 11.01 16.09
N VAL A 25 8.25 9.78 15.60
CA VAL A 25 8.42 9.49 14.18
C VAL A 25 7.20 9.93 13.39
N ALA A 26 5.99 9.57 13.84
CA ALA A 26 4.74 9.96 13.19
C ALA A 26 4.55 11.49 13.18
N GLN A 27 4.88 12.18 14.28
CA GLN A 27 4.85 13.64 14.33
C GLN A 27 5.81 14.27 13.33
N ARG A 28 7.06 13.78 13.27
CA ARG A 28 8.06 14.31 12.33
C ARG A 28 7.63 14.10 10.88
N LEU A 29 7.04 12.94 10.56
CA LEU A 29 6.50 12.67 9.24
C LEU A 29 5.40 13.69 8.89
N ALA A 30 4.49 14.00 9.82
CA ALA A 30 3.48 15.03 9.61
C ALA A 30 4.10 16.42 9.34
N GLU A 31 5.07 16.83 10.16
CA GLU A 31 5.78 18.11 10.03
C GLU A 31 6.50 18.23 8.67
N GLN A 32 7.12 17.15 8.18
CA GLN A 32 7.76 17.08 6.86
C GLN A 32 6.75 17.24 5.69
N HIS A 33 5.47 16.96 5.93
CA HIS A 33 4.40 17.03 4.94
C HIS A 33 3.45 18.22 5.18
N ASN A 34 3.95 19.30 5.77
CA ASN A 34 3.26 20.59 5.95
C ASN A 34 2.03 20.56 6.87
N PHE A 35 1.98 19.61 7.82
CA PHE A 35 1.01 19.70 8.91
C PHE A 35 1.39 20.87 9.81
N ASP A 36 0.39 21.63 10.27
CA ASP A 36 0.64 22.60 11.34
C ASP A 36 0.88 21.89 12.68
N VAL A 37 1.33 22.63 13.71
CA VAL A 37 1.64 22.06 15.04
C VAL A 37 0.45 21.32 15.64
N THR A 38 -0.78 21.77 15.38
CA THR A 38 -1.99 21.16 15.92
C THR A 38 -2.29 19.83 15.23
N ASP A 39 -2.28 19.82 13.90
CA ASP A 39 -2.53 18.62 13.11
C ASP A 39 -1.40 17.59 13.26
N ALA A 40 -0.13 18.02 13.38
CA ALA A 40 0.99 17.13 13.70
C ALA A 40 0.83 16.51 15.09
N GLY A 41 0.34 17.28 16.08
CA GLY A 41 -0.02 16.78 17.40
C GLY A 41 -1.13 15.72 17.37
N ARG A 42 -2.11 15.86 16.48
CA ARG A 42 -3.17 14.84 16.27
C ARG A 42 -2.61 13.54 15.69
N VAL A 43 -1.70 13.63 14.72
CA VAL A 43 -0.99 12.45 14.17
C VAL A 43 -0.21 11.73 15.27
N ALA A 44 0.52 12.49 16.11
CA ALA A 44 1.28 11.96 17.23
C ALA A 44 0.38 11.23 18.26
N LEU A 45 -0.79 11.81 18.57
CA LEU A 45 -1.76 11.21 19.48
C LEU A 45 -2.29 9.89 18.92
N LEU A 46 -2.72 9.85 17.65
CA LEU A 46 -3.20 8.62 17.03
C LEU A 46 -2.13 7.53 16.99
N ALA A 47 -0.88 7.86 16.67
CA ALA A 47 0.22 6.92 16.74
C ALA A 47 0.42 6.35 18.16
N THR A 48 0.30 7.21 19.18
CA THR A 48 0.44 6.80 20.59
C THR A 48 -0.65 5.81 20.99
N GLU A 49 -1.91 6.11 20.65
CA GLU A 49 -3.04 5.25 21.00
C GLU A 49 -3.02 3.93 20.23
N LEU A 50 -2.72 3.96 18.93
CA LEU A 50 -2.60 2.74 18.12
C LEU A 50 -1.48 1.83 18.63
N ALA A 51 -0.28 2.39 18.92
CA ALA A 51 0.81 1.62 19.51
C ALA A 51 0.45 1.08 20.90
N SER A 52 -0.22 1.88 21.73
CA SER A 52 -0.67 1.43 23.05
C SER A 52 -1.66 0.28 22.95
N ASN A 53 -2.59 0.33 21.99
CA ASN A 53 -3.56 -0.73 21.75
C ASN A 53 -2.90 -2.02 21.27
N VAL A 54 -1.91 -1.93 20.37
CA VAL A 54 -1.11 -3.09 19.97
C VAL A 54 -0.47 -3.76 21.19
N LEU A 55 0.26 -2.99 22.01
CA LEU A 55 0.95 -3.54 23.18
C LEU A 55 -0.02 -4.12 24.23
N LYS A 56 -1.14 -3.42 24.50
CA LYS A 56 -2.11 -3.84 25.52
C LYS A 56 -2.94 -5.06 25.12
N HIS A 57 -3.30 -5.18 23.83
CA HIS A 57 -4.29 -6.17 23.38
C HIS A 57 -3.67 -7.33 22.58
N ALA A 58 -2.57 -7.09 21.87
CA ALA A 58 -1.85 -8.12 21.11
C ALA A 58 -0.54 -8.55 21.76
N GLY A 59 0.00 -7.76 22.71
CA GLY A 59 1.29 -8.02 23.37
C GLY A 59 2.50 -7.60 22.53
N SER A 60 2.43 -7.74 21.21
CA SER A 60 3.38 -7.14 20.27
C SER A 60 2.78 -6.93 18.88
N GLY A 61 3.45 -6.13 18.07
CA GLY A 61 3.08 -5.85 16.69
C GLY A 61 3.92 -4.73 16.11
N GLU A 62 3.36 -4.01 15.14
CA GLU A 62 4.05 -2.98 14.39
C GLU A 62 3.14 -1.78 14.11
N LEU A 63 3.76 -0.61 13.96
CA LEU A 63 3.16 0.53 13.29
C LEU A 63 3.84 0.77 11.95
N HIS A 64 3.06 0.81 10.89
CA HIS A 64 3.50 1.17 9.54
C HIS A 64 3.12 2.63 9.29
N LEU A 65 4.10 3.44 8.91
CA LEU A 65 3.95 4.87 8.68
C LEU A 65 4.33 5.24 7.24
N ARG A 66 3.47 6.00 6.57
CA ARG A 66 3.71 6.51 5.22
C ARG A 66 3.09 7.88 5.00
N ALA A 67 3.67 8.64 4.09
CA ALA A 67 2.97 9.76 3.46
C ALA A 67 2.01 9.23 2.40
N VAL A 68 0.79 9.74 2.36
CA VAL A 68 -0.23 9.38 1.38
C VAL A 68 -0.68 10.62 0.62
N GLN A 69 -0.91 10.52 -0.69
CA GLN A 69 -1.32 11.67 -1.48
C GLN A 69 -2.82 11.91 -1.34
N GLY A 70 -3.20 13.07 -0.82
CA GLY A 70 -4.57 13.60 -0.85
C GLY A 70 -4.84 14.39 -2.14
N GLN A 71 -6.03 15.00 -2.24
CA GLN A 71 -6.43 15.74 -3.46
C GLN A 71 -5.51 16.93 -3.74
N ASP A 72 -5.18 17.71 -2.71
CA ASP A 72 -4.42 18.97 -2.82
C ASP A 72 -3.27 19.06 -1.80
N GLY A 73 -2.78 17.92 -1.31
CA GLY A 73 -1.71 17.87 -0.31
C GLY A 73 -1.45 16.46 0.19
N ALA A 74 -0.31 16.27 0.85
CA ALA A 74 0.03 14.98 1.48
C ALA A 74 -0.67 14.84 2.83
N GLY A 75 -1.10 13.62 3.13
CA GLY A 75 -1.55 13.16 4.44
C GLY A 75 -0.55 12.20 5.08
N VAL A 76 -0.83 11.78 6.30
CA VAL A 76 -0.10 10.72 7.01
C VAL A 76 -1.01 9.52 7.20
N GLU A 77 -0.52 8.36 6.77
CA GLU A 77 -1.10 7.04 6.98
C GLU A 77 -0.38 6.35 8.14
N ILE A 78 -1.16 5.85 9.10
CA ILE A 78 -0.72 5.02 10.22
C ILE A 78 -1.51 3.72 10.16
N ILE A 79 -0.82 2.59 10.05
CA ILE A 79 -1.44 1.27 10.10
C ILE A 79 -0.85 0.51 11.27
N ALA A 80 -1.68 0.12 12.24
CA ALA A 80 -1.30 -0.85 13.26
C ALA A 80 -1.51 -2.26 12.73
N VAL A 81 -0.50 -3.11 12.89
CA VAL A 81 -0.49 -4.48 12.41
C VAL A 81 -0.06 -5.38 13.56
N ASP A 82 -0.87 -6.38 13.89
CA ASP A 82 -0.54 -7.36 14.93
C ASP A 82 -0.98 -8.78 14.55
N ARG A 83 -0.51 -9.74 15.36
CA ARG A 83 -0.89 -11.16 15.33
C ARG A 83 -1.53 -11.61 16.65
N GLY A 84 -2.22 -10.68 17.31
CA GLY A 84 -2.92 -10.93 18.57
C GLY A 84 -4.21 -11.75 18.38
N PRO A 85 -5.04 -11.85 19.42
CA PRO A 85 -6.28 -12.64 19.39
C PRO A 85 -7.39 -12.05 18.49
N GLY A 86 -7.19 -10.84 17.97
CA GLY A 86 -8.19 -10.07 17.24
C GLY A 86 -9.27 -9.47 18.15
N PHE A 87 -10.19 -8.71 17.56
CA PHE A 87 -11.29 -8.05 18.26
C PHE A 87 -12.52 -7.85 17.36
N ASP A 88 -13.70 -7.66 17.96
CA ASP A 88 -14.91 -7.29 17.23
C ASP A 88 -15.00 -5.77 17.08
N LEU A 89 -14.78 -5.28 15.86
CA LEU A 89 -14.78 -3.87 15.53
C LEU A 89 -16.12 -3.18 15.87
N ASN A 90 -17.26 -3.85 15.63
CA ASN A 90 -18.57 -3.23 15.84
C ASN A 90 -18.83 -2.98 17.33
N GLN A 91 -18.40 -3.91 18.19
CA GLN A 91 -18.47 -3.75 19.65
C GLN A 91 -17.56 -2.60 20.10
N CYS A 92 -16.30 -2.58 19.63
CA CYS A 92 -15.33 -1.55 20.02
C CYS A 92 -15.73 -0.12 19.59
N LEU A 93 -16.43 0.03 18.47
CA LEU A 93 -16.92 1.32 17.98
C LEU A 93 -18.16 1.81 18.75
N THR A 94 -19.05 0.90 19.15
CA THR A 94 -20.32 1.23 19.82
C THR A 94 -20.11 1.59 21.28
N ASP A 95 -19.30 0.81 22.00
CA ASP A 95 -19.25 0.90 23.47
C ASP A 95 -18.29 1.98 24.00
N GLY A 96 -17.62 2.73 23.13
CA GLY A 96 -16.56 3.64 23.57
C GLY A 96 -15.49 2.93 24.42
N TYR A 97 -15.25 1.65 24.12
CA TYR A 97 -14.67 0.65 25.03
C TYR A 97 -13.33 1.11 25.61
N SER A 98 -13.36 1.54 26.88
CA SER A 98 -12.20 1.72 27.74
C SER A 98 -11.98 0.42 28.53
N SER A 99 -11.62 -0.68 27.88
CA SER A 99 -11.31 -1.91 28.60
C SER A 99 -9.89 -1.88 29.13
N SER A 100 -9.77 -1.35 30.36
CA SER A 100 -8.71 -1.58 31.37
C SER A 100 -8.37 -0.30 32.14
N GLY A 101 -9.35 0.34 32.80
CA GLY A 101 -9.10 1.28 33.91
C GLY A 101 -8.14 2.45 33.67
N THR A 102 -7.76 2.72 32.42
CA THR A 102 -6.81 3.76 32.01
C THR A 102 -7.55 4.69 31.05
N GLN A 103 -7.23 5.99 31.14
CA GLN A 103 -7.74 7.07 30.29
C GLN A 103 -7.23 6.94 28.83
N GLY A 104 -7.39 5.77 28.21
CA GLY A 104 -7.14 5.55 26.80
C GLY A 104 -8.33 5.98 25.96
N ILE A 105 -8.06 6.64 24.85
CA ILE A 105 -9.06 7.11 23.91
C ILE A 105 -9.44 5.87 23.06
N GLY A 106 -10.51 5.16 23.44
CA GLY A 106 -10.92 3.91 22.77
C GLY A 106 -11.09 4.05 21.25
N LEU A 107 -11.10 2.93 20.52
CA LEU A 107 -11.12 2.87 19.03
C LEU A 107 -12.15 3.82 18.38
N GLY A 108 -13.33 3.97 18.98
CA GLY A 108 -14.36 4.90 18.47
C GLY A 108 -13.92 6.38 18.47
N ALA A 109 -13.04 6.79 19.38
CA ALA A 109 -12.51 8.13 19.40
C ALA A 109 -11.30 8.31 18.45
N LEU A 110 -10.53 7.26 18.16
CA LEU A 110 -9.58 7.27 17.03
C LEU A 110 -10.31 7.46 15.70
N ALA A 111 -11.41 6.72 15.51
CA ALA A 111 -12.24 6.80 14.31
C ALA A 111 -12.82 8.21 14.09
N ARG A 112 -13.17 8.94 15.16
CA ARG A 112 -13.64 10.33 15.07
C ARG A 112 -12.53 11.34 14.77
N GLN A 113 -11.29 11.01 15.10
CA GLN A 113 -10.15 11.91 14.88
C GLN A 113 -9.52 11.74 13.50
N ALA A 114 -9.56 10.56 12.92
CA ALA A 114 -9.03 10.31 11.57
C ALA A 114 -10.02 10.74 10.47
N GLN A 115 -9.51 11.15 9.32
CA GLN A 115 -10.34 11.42 8.13
C GLN A 115 -10.64 10.15 7.34
N VAL A 116 -9.78 9.14 7.44
CA VAL A 116 -10.04 7.78 6.98
C VAL A 116 -9.72 6.84 8.13
N PHE A 117 -10.67 6.00 8.51
CA PHE A 117 -10.51 4.95 9.50
C PHE A 117 -11.16 3.68 8.99
N ASP A 118 -10.45 2.56 9.08
CA ASP A 118 -10.99 1.24 8.81
C ASP A 118 -10.17 0.21 9.59
N ALA A 119 -10.72 -0.97 9.78
CA ALA A 119 -10.00 -2.06 10.41
C ALA A 119 -10.48 -3.41 9.89
N PHE A 120 -9.56 -4.36 9.88
CA PHE A 120 -9.86 -5.77 9.73
C PHE A 120 -9.26 -6.51 10.91
N SER A 121 -10.04 -7.38 11.54
CA SER A 121 -9.55 -8.22 12.62
C SER A 121 -10.24 -9.57 12.58
N ASP A 122 -9.44 -10.61 12.79
CA ASP A 122 -9.89 -11.99 12.95
C ASP A 122 -8.97 -12.71 13.95
N ALA A 123 -9.12 -14.02 14.08
CA ALA A 123 -8.31 -14.84 14.99
C ALA A 123 -6.80 -14.88 14.63
N ARG A 124 -6.38 -14.32 13.50
CA ARG A 124 -4.97 -14.25 13.06
C ARG A 124 -4.31 -12.92 13.47
N GLY A 125 -5.09 -11.97 14.01
CA GLY A 125 -4.64 -10.67 14.46
C GLY A 125 -5.46 -9.52 13.89
N SER A 126 -4.96 -8.30 14.04
CA SER A 126 -5.63 -7.11 13.53
C SER A 126 -4.76 -6.24 12.61
N VAL A 127 -5.44 -5.51 11.73
CA VAL A 127 -4.90 -4.43 10.92
C VAL A 127 -5.84 -3.23 11.09
N VAL A 128 -5.34 -2.11 11.60
CA VAL A 128 -6.13 -0.90 11.87
C VAL A 128 -5.52 0.28 11.15
N LEU A 129 -6.28 0.90 10.25
CA LEU A 129 -5.88 2.05 9.45
C LEU A 129 -6.42 3.35 10.07
N ALA A 130 -5.54 4.35 10.16
CA ALA A 130 -5.92 5.74 10.33
C ALA A 130 -5.15 6.60 9.32
N GLN A 131 -5.85 7.45 8.58
CA GLN A 131 -5.23 8.51 7.77
C GLN A 131 -5.71 9.87 8.23
N LEU A 132 -4.76 10.80 8.30
CA LEU A 132 -5.00 12.21 8.53
C LEU A 132 -4.47 13.02 7.37
N PHE A 133 -5.14 14.12 7.10
CA PHE A 133 -4.74 15.11 6.12
C PHE A 133 -4.78 16.48 6.81
N PRO A 134 -3.87 17.41 6.44
CA PRO A 134 -3.90 18.77 6.96
C PRO A 134 -5.26 19.42 6.75
N ARG A 135 -5.59 20.41 7.58
CA ARG A 135 -6.82 21.18 7.41
C ARG A 135 -6.99 21.68 5.96
N GLY A 136 -8.14 21.37 5.37
CA GLY A 136 -8.49 21.75 3.99
C GLY A 136 -8.09 20.71 2.93
N VAL A 137 -7.17 19.78 3.25
CA VAL A 137 -6.81 18.67 2.37
C VAL A 137 -7.80 17.53 2.55
N LYS A 138 -8.34 17.03 1.44
CA LYS A 138 -9.26 15.89 1.41
C LYS A 138 -8.53 14.59 1.03
N PRO A 139 -9.02 13.43 1.51
CA PRO A 139 -8.52 12.13 1.06
C PRO A 139 -8.63 11.97 -0.47
N PRO A 140 -7.79 11.12 -1.08
CA PRO A 140 -7.82 10.90 -2.52
C PRO A 140 -9.17 10.28 -2.95
N ARG A 141 -9.64 10.66 -4.15
CA ARG A 141 -10.88 10.09 -4.72
C ARG A 141 -10.74 8.59 -5.02
N TRP A 142 -9.58 8.22 -5.53
CA TRP A 142 -9.19 6.82 -5.73
C TRP A 142 -8.66 6.28 -4.41
N ARG A 143 -9.28 5.20 -3.94
CA ARG A 143 -8.79 4.47 -2.77
C ARG A 143 -7.72 3.48 -3.20
N TYR A 144 -6.54 3.62 -2.63
CA TYR A 144 -5.41 2.73 -2.86
C TYR A 144 -4.67 2.50 -1.53
N GLY A 145 -3.79 1.52 -1.54
CA GLY A 145 -2.97 1.16 -0.40
C GLY A 145 -1.70 0.48 -0.86
N VAL A 146 -0.58 0.79 -0.22
CA VAL A 146 0.70 0.18 -0.55
C VAL A 146 1.45 -0.19 0.72
N SER A 147 2.08 -1.36 0.72
CA SER A 147 3.18 -1.68 1.62
C SER A 147 4.40 -1.95 0.76
N GLN A 148 5.52 -1.29 1.04
CA GLN A 148 6.80 -1.45 0.38
C GLN A 148 7.84 -1.54 1.47
N GLN A 149 8.48 -2.68 1.64
CA GLN A 149 9.48 -2.91 2.67
C GLN A 149 10.76 -3.43 2.02
N PRO A 150 11.92 -2.85 2.39
CA PRO A 150 13.18 -3.31 1.86
C PRO A 150 13.51 -4.71 2.40
N PHE A 151 14.46 -5.37 1.73
CA PHE A 151 15.11 -6.57 2.24
C PHE A 151 15.53 -6.36 3.71
N PRO A 152 15.34 -7.35 4.61
CA PRO A 152 15.64 -7.18 6.03
C PRO A 152 17.06 -6.68 6.30
N GLY A 153 17.17 -5.51 6.95
CA GLY A 153 18.44 -4.87 7.29
C GLY A 153 18.94 -3.86 6.25
N GLU A 154 18.30 -3.76 5.09
CA GLU A 154 18.58 -2.74 4.08
C GLU A 154 17.73 -1.48 4.31
N ILE A 155 18.25 -0.33 3.87
CA ILE A 155 17.50 0.94 3.82
C ILE A 155 16.93 1.19 2.42
N ALA A 156 17.66 0.74 1.39
CA ALA A 156 17.25 0.85 -0.01
C ALA A 156 16.42 -0.38 -0.41
N CYS A 157 15.23 -0.15 -0.94
CA CYS A 157 14.36 -1.20 -1.47
C CYS A 157 14.60 -1.37 -2.97
N GLY A 158 14.85 -2.59 -3.43
CA GLY A 158 15.00 -2.94 -4.84
C GLY A 158 13.70 -2.84 -5.65
N ASP A 159 12.55 -2.91 -4.97
CA ASP A 159 11.25 -2.66 -5.57
C ASP A 159 10.94 -1.16 -5.69
N ASP A 160 10.12 -0.80 -6.68
CA ASP A 160 9.48 0.51 -6.77
C ASP A 160 8.05 0.41 -7.31
N TRP A 161 7.23 1.41 -7.05
CA TRP A 161 5.87 1.53 -7.58
C TRP A 161 5.56 2.98 -7.96
N HIS A 162 4.63 3.17 -8.89
CA HIS A 162 4.19 4.50 -9.31
C HIS A 162 2.70 4.45 -9.64
N LEU A 163 1.97 5.44 -9.19
CA LEU A 163 0.53 5.54 -9.41
C LEU A 163 0.15 6.89 -10.03
N ALA A 164 -0.32 6.86 -11.27
CA ALA A 164 -0.89 8.01 -11.94
C ALA A 164 -2.42 7.90 -12.01
N LEU A 165 -3.10 8.97 -11.63
CA LEU A 165 -4.55 9.03 -11.49
C LEU A 165 -5.09 10.34 -12.07
N ASP A 166 -6.09 10.23 -12.94
CA ASP A 166 -6.99 11.33 -13.29
C ASP A 166 -8.44 10.97 -12.91
N GLU A 167 -9.44 11.72 -13.36
CA GLU A 167 -10.84 11.47 -12.98
C GLU A 167 -11.41 10.16 -13.57
N GLN A 168 -10.86 9.70 -14.69
CA GLN A 168 -11.39 8.57 -15.48
C GLN A 168 -10.43 7.39 -15.56
N ARG A 169 -9.13 7.63 -15.38
CA ARG A 169 -8.08 6.66 -15.66
C ARG A 169 -7.15 6.51 -14.47
N CYS A 170 -6.67 5.28 -14.34
CA CYS A 170 -5.58 4.92 -13.46
C CYS A 170 -4.49 4.22 -14.27
N SER A 171 -3.23 4.53 -13.99
CA SER A 171 -2.07 3.78 -14.46
C SER A 171 -1.21 3.43 -13.25
N VAL A 172 -0.99 2.13 -13.06
CA VAL A 172 -0.19 1.57 -11.97
C VAL A 172 1.05 0.93 -12.56
N LEU A 173 2.20 1.25 -11.98
CA LEU A 173 3.48 0.61 -12.23
C LEU A 173 3.94 -0.11 -10.96
N MET A 174 4.53 -1.29 -11.15
CA MET A 174 5.37 -1.95 -10.15
C MET A 174 6.63 -2.48 -10.83
N ILE A 175 7.78 -2.29 -10.19
CA ILE A 175 9.09 -2.75 -10.62
C ILE A 175 9.74 -3.51 -9.47
N ASP A 176 10.37 -4.63 -9.78
CA ASP A 176 11.27 -5.40 -8.92
C ASP A 176 12.65 -5.38 -9.60
N GLY A 177 13.55 -4.54 -9.09
CA GLY A 177 14.90 -4.38 -9.60
C GLY A 177 15.74 -5.62 -9.28
N ILE A 178 16.63 -6.05 -10.18
CA ILE A 178 17.36 -7.31 -9.96
C ILE A 178 18.26 -7.25 -8.70
N GLY A 179 18.01 -8.16 -7.76
CA GLY A 179 18.68 -8.23 -6.47
C GLY A 179 18.13 -7.18 -5.49
N HIS A 180 18.86 -6.89 -4.42
CA HIS A 180 18.42 -5.91 -3.41
C HIS A 180 19.41 -4.74 -3.27
N GLY A 181 19.02 -3.74 -2.47
CA GLY A 181 19.84 -2.59 -2.11
C GLY A 181 19.93 -1.52 -3.20
N GLU A 182 20.90 -0.61 -3.05
CA GLU A 182 20.97 0.64 -3.82
C GLU A 182 21.01 0.44 -5.34
N LEU A 183 21.71 -0.57 -5.85
CA LEU A 183 21.82 -0.82 -7.29
C LEU A 183 20.51 -1.35 -7.91
N ALA A 184 19.75 -2.14 -7.15
CA ALA A 184 18.42 -2.58 -7.57
C ALA A 184 17.45 -1.39 -7.56
N GLN A 185 17.47 -0.61 -6.46
CA GLN A 185 16.68 0.61 -6.32
C GLN A 185 16.94 1.61 -7.45
N GLN A 186 18.20 1.86 -7.80
CA GLN A 186 18.56 2.77 -8.91
C GLN A 186 17.95 2.33 -10.24
N ALA A 187 17.96 1.02 -10.53
CA ALA A 187 17.33 0.50 -11.73
C ALA A 187 15.81 0.66 -11.68
N ALA A 188 15.17 0.38 -10.54
CA ALA A 188 13.74 0.53 -10.36
C ALA A 188 13.29 2.00 -10.48
N HIS A 189 13.98 2.92 -9.79
CA HIS A 189 13.74 4.36 -9.87
C HIS A 189 13.89 4.90 -11.29
N ALA A 190 14.86 4.42 -12.08
CA ALA A 190 15.02 4.85 -13.47
C ALA A 190 13.80 4.49 -14.34
N GLY A 191 13.25 3.28 -14.16
CA GLY A 191 12.00 2.87 -14.83
C GLY A 191 10.79 3.67 -14.33
N SER A 192 10.67 3.88 -13.02
CA SER A 192 9.59 4.66 -12.41
C SER A 192 9.60 6.13 -12.83
N ALA A 193 10.77 6.73 -12.98
CA ALA A 193 10.92 8.08 -13.50
C ALA A 193 10.43 8.19 -14.95
N ALA A 194 10.83 7.25 -15.82
CA ALA A 194 10.38 7.21 -17.22
C ALA A 194 8.86 7.03 -17.35
N PHE A 195 8.27 6.16 -16.52
CA PHE A 195 6.82 6.01 -16.44
C PHE A 195 6.12 7.32 -16.04
N GLY A 196 6.69 8.03 -15.07
CA GLY A 196 6.13 9.27 -14.55
C GLY A 196 6.01 10.41 -15.56
N GLU A 197 6.77 10.37 -16.66
CA GLU A 197 6.73 11.40 -17.71
C GLU A 197 5.42 11.37 -18.51
N ASN A 198 4.94 10.19 -18.88
CA ASN A 198 3.76 10.01 -19.74
C ASN A 198 2.92 8.78 -19.33
N PRO A 199 2.41 8.71 -18.09
CA PRO A 199 1.94 7.46 -17.49
C PRO A 199 0.69 6.87 -18.15
N PHE A 200 -0.02 7.61 -19.01
CA PHE A 200 -1.25 7.18 -19.69
C PHE A 200 -1.05 6.82 -21.18
N VAL A 201 0.17 6.80 -21.70
CA VAL A 201 0.44 6.23 -23.03
C VAL A 201 0.31 4.71 -22.99
N SER A 202 0.18 4.05 -24.14
CA SER A 202 -0.04 2.59 -24.18
C SER A 202 1.01 1.83 -23.36
N PRO A 203 0.66 0.71 -22.69
CA PRO A 203 1.63 -0.04 -21.90
C PRO A 203 2.85 -0.48 -22.73
N SER A 204 2.68 -0.85 -24.00
CA SER A 204 3.81 -1.17 -24.89
C SER A 204 4.82 -0.03 -25.00
N ALA A 205 4.36 1.21 -25.16
CA ALA A 205 5.23 2.39 -25.24
C ALA A 205 5.93 2.66 -23.90
N LEU A 206 5.22 2.51 -22.77
CA LEU A 206 5.83 2.60 -21.44
C LEU A 206 6.95 1.58 -21.25
N PHE A 207 6.77 0.34 -21.73
CA PHE A 207 7.84 -0.67 -21.68
C PHE A 207 9.06 -0.29 -22.52
N ASP A 208 8.87 0.34 -23.69
CA ASP A 208 9.98 0.81 -24.53
C ASP A 208 10.73 1.98 -23.85
N ASP A 209 10.00 2.89 -23.20
CA ASP A 209 10.57 4.02 -22.45
C ASP A 209 11.36 3.54 -21.23
N MET A 210 10.75 2.67 -20.42
CA MET A 210 11.41 2.06 -19.26
C MET A 210 12.60 1.19 -19.67
N HIS A 211 12.51 0.44 -20.78
CA HIS A 211 13.64 -0.35 -21.26
C HIS A 211 14.85 0.51 -21.58
N ARG A 212 14.65 1.67 -22.22
CA ARG A 212 15.72 2.63 -22.50
C ARG A 212 16.27 3.26 -21.22
N ALA A 213 15.39 3.66 -20.30
CA ALA A 213 15.79 4.31 -19.05
C ALA A 213 16.54 3.36 -18.09
N MET A 214 16.16 2.09 -18.05
CA MET A 214 16.79 1.07 -17.21
C MET A 214 18.03 0.43 -17.87
N ASN A 215 18.32 0.77 -19.14
CA ASN A 215 19.47 0.22 -19.84
C ASN A 215 20.79 0.68 -19.21
N GLY A 216 21.76 -0.24 -19.10
CA GLY A 216 23.03 0.02 -18.41
C GLY A 216 22.94 -0.11 -16.88
N GLY A 217 21.74 -0.26 -16.31
CA GLY A 217 21.52 -0.64 -14.92
C GLY A 217 21.34 -2.15 -14.73
N ARG A 218 20.86 -2.55 -13.56
CA ARG A 218 20.53 -3.95 -13.26
C ARG A 218 19.30 -4.47 -14.01
N GLY A 219 18.43 -3.56 -14.48
CA GLY A 219 17.12 -3.92 -15.00
C GLY A 219 16.19 -4.46 -13.90
N GLY A 220 15.04 -4.99 -14.30
CA GLY A 220 14.05 -5.52 -13.38
C GLY A 220 12.87 -6.20 -14.04
N ALA A 221 12.08 -6.89 -13.22
CA ALA A 221 10.73 -7.28 -13.59
C ALA A 221 9.80 -6.06 -13.45
N VAL A 222 8.85 -5.93 -14.36
CA VAL A 222 7.98 -4.76 -14.47
C VAL A 222 6.57 -5.18 -14.83
N ALA A 223 5.58 -4.60 -14.16
CA ALA A 223 4.19 -4.70 -14.56
C ALA A 223 3.53 -3.31 -14.65
N VAL A 224 2.74 -3.12 -15.71
CA VAL A 224 1.93 -1.92 -15.92
C VAL A 224 0.47 -2.34 -16.07
N ALA A 225 -0.40 -1.70 -15.29
CA ALA A 225 -1.84 -1.89 -15.31
C ALA A 225 -2.55 -0.55 -15.52
N GLN A 226 -3.28 -0.41 -16.61
CA GLN A 226 -4.03 0.81 -16.95
C GLN A 226 -5.53 0.54 -16.95
N PHE A 227 -6.26 1.18 -16.06
CA PHE A 227 -7.71 1.08 -15.97
C PHE A 227 -8.37 2.34 -16.54
N ASP A 228 -9.38 2.15 -17.38
CA ASP A 228 -10.20 3.22 -17.95
C ASP A 228 -11.67 3.00 -17.54
N ARG A 229 -12.24 3.95 -16.78
CA ARG A 229 -13.62 3.91 -16.31
C ARG A 229 -14.64 4.00 -17.43
N GLN A 230 -14.38 4.75 -18.49
CA GLN A 230 -15.32 4.85 -19.60
C GLN A 230 -15.40 3.53 -20.37
N ARG A 231 -14.26 2.87 -20.56
CA ARG A 231 -14.19 1.57 -21.24
C ARG A 231 -14.53 0.40 -20.33
N GLN A 232 -14.55 0.60 -19.01
CA GLN A 232 -14.70 -0.46 -18.01
C GLN A 232 -13.75 -1.64 -18.28
N ALA A 233 -12.49 -1.31 -18.62
CA ALA A 233 -11.49 -2.27 -19.03
C ALA A 233 -10.11 -1.92 -18.44
N LEU A 234 -9.34 -2.96 -18.13
CA LEU A 234 -7.96 -2.88 -17.69
C LEU A 234 -7.05 -3.40 -18.82
N SER A 235 -6.15 -2.57 -19.32
CA SER A 235 -5.03 -3.02 -20.15
C SER A 235 -3.85 -3.35 -19.26
N PHE A 236 -3.27 -4.54 -19.40
CA PHE A 236 -2.14 -4.99 -18.58
C PHE A 236 -1.02 -5.56 -19.44
N ALA A 237 0.22 -5.26 -19.07
CA ALA A 237 1.41 -5.90 -19.59
C ALA A 237 2.41 -6.13 -18.45
N GLY A 238 2.97 -7.32 -18.39
CA GLY A 238 3.97 -7.71 -17.39
C GLY A 238 5.14 -8.46 -18.02
N ILE A 239 6.35 -8.14 -17.56
CA ILE A 239 7.60 -8.81 -17.89
C ILE A 239 8.28 -9.21 -16.59
N GLY A 240 8.60 -10.49 -16.43
CA GLY A 240 9.21 -11.06 -15.23
C GLY A 240 8.18 -11.71 -14.29
N ASN A 241 8.40 -11.56 -13.00
CA ASN A 241 7.77 -12.28 -11.88
C ASN A 241 6.80 -11.43 -11.04
N ILE A 242 6.53 -10.17 -11.42
CA ILE A 242 5.49 -9.35 -10.75
C ILE A 242 4.13 -10.03 -10.90
N GLY A 243 3.50 -10.31 -9.77
CA GLY A 243 2.17 -10.86 -9.68
C GLY A 243 1.11 -9.76 -9.76
N ALA A 244 0.01 -10.05 -10.45
CA ALA A 244 -1.14 -9.15 -10.50
C ALA A 244 -2.44 -9.93 -10.57
N SER A 245 -3.49 -9.41 -9.93
CA SER A 245 -4.80 -10.06 -9.85
C SER A 245 -5.94 -9.04 -9.83
N LEU A 246 -6.98 -9.32 -10.60
CA LEU A 246 -8.29 -8.66 -10.50
C LEU A 246 -9.19 -9.48 -9.59
N ILE A 247 -9.76 -8.85 -8.58
CA ILE A 247 -10.57 -9.51 -7.56
C ILE A 247 -12.00 -8.97 -7.64
N GLY A 248 -12.95 -9.88 -7.90
CA GLY A 248 -14.38 -9.63 -7.94
C GLY A 248 -15.13 -10.46 -6.90
N SER A 249 -16.46 -10.47 -7.00
CA SER A 249 -17.33 -11.36 -6.22
C SER A 249 -17.09 -12.83 -6.59
N ASP A 250 -16.96 -13.11 -7.88
CA ASP A 250 -16.92 -14.47 -8.41
C ASP A 250 -15.54 -15.13 -8.31
N GLY A 251 -14.51 -14.37 -7.94
CA GLY A 251 -13.19 -14.89 -7.59
C GLY A 251 -12.05 -13.93 -7.91
N SER A 252 -10.86 -14.49 -7.99
CA SER A 252 -9.66 -13.79 -8.44
C SER A 252 -9.29 -14.24 -9.85
N ARG A 253 -8.92 -13.30 -10.71
CA ARG A 253 -8.36 -13.51 -12.04
C ARG A 253 -6.93 -12.99 -12.05
N GLY A 254 -5.96 -13.89 -12.16
CA GLY A 254 -4.55 -13.52 -12.35
C GLY A 254 -4.31 -12.86 -13.71
N LEU A 255 -3.41 -11.88 -13.76
CA LEU A 255 -2.99 -11.20 -14.98
C LEU A 255 -1.64 -11.74 -15.44
N ALA A 256 -1.53 -12.07 -16.73
CA ALA A 256 -0.40 -12.82 -17.25
C ALA A 256 0.84 -11.93 -17.51
N SER A 257 1.96 -12.28 -16.87
CA SER A 257 3.30 -11.74 -17.13
C SER A 257 4.12 -12.72 -17.99
N HIS A 258 5.04 -12.20 -18.79
CA HIS A 258 5.91 -13.02 -19.65
C HIS A 258 7.37 -13.00 -19.19
N PRO A 259 8.17 -14.05 -19.46
CA PRO A 259 9.58 -14.05 -19.10
C PRO A 259 10.38 -12.93 -19.78
N GLY A 260 11.25 -12.29 -19.01
CA GLY A 260 12.18 -11.27 -19.48
C GLY A 260 12.62 -10.34 -18.37
N ILE A 261 13.53 -9.43 -18.70
CA ILE A 261 14.08 -8.41 -17.81
C ILE A 261 14.08 -7.08 -18.56
N VAL A 262 13.33 -6.09 -18.08
CA VAL A 262 13.33 -4.73 -18.63
C VAL A 262 14.68 -4.07 -18.32
N GLY A 263 15.21 -3.26 -19.23
CA GLY A 263 16.58 -2.74 -19.19
C GLY A 263 17.68 -3.71 -19.69
N VAL A 264 17.42 -5.03 -19.73
CA VAL A 264 18.42 -6.04 -20.14
C VAL A 264 18.00 -6.80 -21.40
N ARG A 265 16.96 -7.64 -21.30
CA ARG A 265 16.47 -8.45 -22.42
C ARG A 265 15.05 -8.95 -22.15
N PHE A 266 14.12 -8.56 -23.02
CA PHE A 266 12.81 -9.21 -23.18
C PHE A 266 12.44 -9.17 -24.66
N ARG A 267 11.38 -9.90 -25.06
CA ARG A 267 10.93 -9.92 -26.45
C ARG A 267 10.07 -8.70 -26.76
N LYS A 268 8.78 -8.80 -26.44
CA LYS A 268 7.78 -7.76 -26.62
C LYS A 268 6.87 -7.78 -25.41
N ALA A 269 6.50 -6.60 -24.92
CA ALA A 269 5.47 -6.48 -23.91
C ALA A 269 4.10 -6.74 -24.56
N HIS A 270 3.56 -7.95 -24.34
CA HIS A 270 2.23 -8.29 -24.79
C HIS A 270 1.20 -7.62 -23.87
N VAL A 271 0.38 -6.74 -24.46
CA VAL A 271 -0.73 -6.09 -23.77
C VAL A 271 -1.96 -6.97 -23.90
N PHE A 272 -2.60 -7.25 -22.78
CA PHE A 272 -3.90 -7.92 -22.73
C PHE A 272 -4.94 -6.98 -22.14
N ASP A 273 -6.11 -6.97 -22.76
CA ASP A 273 -7.28 -6.27 -22.24
C ASP A 273 -8.14 -7.22 -21.41
N TYR A 274 -8.43 -6.82 -20.18
CA TYR A 274 -9.28 -7.52 -19.26
C TYR A 274 -10.52 -6.66 -19.02
N PRO A 275 -11.72 -7.12 -19.44
CA PRO A 275 -12.96 -6.46 -19.02
C PRO A 275 -13.01 -6.42 -17.49
N ARG A 276 -13.41 -5.28 -16.91
CA ARG A 276 -13.56 -5.14 -15.46
C ARG A 276 -14.51 -6.20 -14.93
N GLY A 277 -15.65 -6.37 -15.59
CA GLY A 277 -16.72 -7.23 -15.10
C GLY A 277 -17.14 -6.83 -13.68
N ASP A 278 -17.19 -7.81 -12.79
CA ASP A 278 -17.47 -7.65 -11.36
C ASP A 278 -16.22 -7.35 -10.52
N ALA A 279 -15.04 -7.20 -11.14
CA ALA A 279 -13.81 -6.90 -10.42
C ALA A 279 -13.88 -5.53 -9.75
N ARG A 280 -13.55 -5.51 -8.46
CA ARG A 280 -13.61 -4.34 -7.58
C ARG A 280 -12.24 -3.87 -7.17
N LEU A 281 -11.29 -4.79 -7.15
CA LEU A 281 -9.94 -4.55 -6.64
C LEU A 281 -8.90 -5.06 -7.63
N LEU A 282 -7.89 -4.24 -7.85
CA LEU A 282 -6.65 -4.62 -8.51
C LEU A 282 -5.58 -4.77 -7.43
N VAL A 283 -4.88 -5.91 -7.40
CA VAL A 283 -3.73 -6.16 -6.53
C VAL A 283 -2.50 -6.46 -7.38
N LEU A 284 -1.41 -5.74 -7.15
CA LEU A 284 -0.08 -6.03 -7.69
C LEU A 284 0.85 -6.36 -6.53
N TYR A 285 1.79 -7.29 -6.73
CA TYR A 285 2.77 -7.64 -5.72
C TYR A 285 4.08 -8.12 -6.36
N SER A 286 5.21 -7.75 -5.76
CA SER A 286 6.53 -8.30 -6.11
C SER A 286 6.67 -9.73 -5.59
N ASP A 287 7.73 -10.42 -6.01
CA ASP A 287 7.89 -11.82 -5.66
C ASP A 287 8.37 -12.06 -4.22
N GLY A 288 8.73 -11.01 -3.47
CA GLY A 288 8.88 -11.05 -2.03
C GLY A 288 7.62 -11.46 -1.28
N LEU A 289 6.45 -11.35 -1.93
CA LEU A 289 5.19 -11.91 -1.45
C LEU A 289 4.98 -13.35 -1.99
N GLN A 290 4.47 -14.24 -1.15
CA GLN A 290 3.97 -15.53 -1.62
C GLN A 290 2.79 -15.32 -2.58
N SER A 291 2.73 -16.10 -3.67
CA SER A 291 1.66 -15.97 -4.67
C SER A 291 0.39 -16.75 -4.32
N ARG A 292 0.45 -17.63 -3.30
CA ARG A 292 -0.65 -18.51 -2.91
C ARG A 292 -1.43 -17.91 -1.73
N TRP A 293 -2.20 -16.87 -2.00
CA TRP A 293 -3.18 -16.30 -1.08
C TRP A 293 -4.56 -16.29 -1.73
N ASN A 294 -5.59 -16.23 -0.91
CA ASN A 294 -6.97 -16.09 -1.37
C ASN A 294 -7.74 -15.18 -0.41
N LEU A 295 -8.24 -14.04 -0.90
CA LEU A 295 -8.98 -13.10 -0.06
C LEU A 295 -10.29 -13.71 0.50
N ARG A 296 -10.78 -14.82 -0.07
CA ARG A 296 -11.92 -15.56 0.49
C ARG A 296 -11.62 -16.22 1.84
N ASP A 297 -10.34 -16.45 2.15
CA ASP A 297 -9.91 -16.96 3.45
C ASP A 297 -9.98 -15.90 4.55
N TYR A 298 -10.31 -14.65 4.17
CA TYR A 298 -10.49 -13.47 5.01
C TYR A 298 -11.88 -12.85 4.76
N PRO A 299 -12.94 -13.39 5.39
CA PRO A 299 -14.31 -12.93 5.14
C PRO A 299 -14.49 -11.42 5.33
N GLY A 300 -14.99 -10.74 4.30
CA GLY A 300 -15.24 -9.29 4.32
C GLY A 300 -14.02 -8.41 4.06
N LEU A 301 -12.80 -8.96 3.94
CA LEU A 301 -11.58 -8.19 3.67
C LEU A 301 -11.66 -7.42 2.34
N VAL A 302 -12.30 -8.00 1.32
CA VAL A 302 -12.48 -7.37 0.00
C VAL A 302 -13.27 -6.05 0.04
N HIS A 303 -14.04 -5.80 1.12
CA HIS A 303 -14.81 -4.56 1.31
C HIS A 303 -14.05 -3.51 2.13
N ARG A 304 -12.85 -3.84 2.62
CA ARG A 304 -12.03 -2.95 3.43
C ARG A 304 -11.22 -2.01 2.56
N HIS A 305 -10.71 -0.96 3.18
CA HIS A 305 -9.82 -0.02 2.53
C HIS A 305 -8.60 -0.76 1.94
N PRO A 306 -8.17 -0.46 0.70
CA PRO A 306 -7.04 -1.17 0.07
C PRO A 306 -5.74 -1.17 0.88
N ALA A 307 -5.50 -0.14 1.70
CA ALA A 307 -4.37 -0.10 2.62
C ALA A 307 -4.40 -1.22 3.68
N ILE A 308 -5.59 -1.59 4.17
CA ILE A 308 -5.77 -2.77 5.04
C ILE A 308 -5.39 -4.04 4.29
N ILE A 309 -5.81 -4.17 3.02
CA ILE A 309 -5.54 -5.36 2.20
C ILE A 309 -4.05 -5.50 1.94
N ALA A 310 -3.37 -4.42 1.55
CA ALA A 310 -1.93 -4.41 1.32
C ALA A 310 -1.15 -4.79 2.60
N ALA A 311 -1.48 -4.17 3.74
CA ALA A 311 -0.83 -4.47 5.02
C ALA A 311 -1.12 -5.89 5.54
N LEU A 312 -2.33 -6.41 5.35
CA LEU A 312 -2.68 -7.77 5.74
C LEU A 312 -1.98 -8.82 4.88
N LEU A 313 -1.95 -8.61 3.55
CA LEU A 313 -1.22 -9.50 2.66
C LEU A 313 0.27 -9.51 2.99
N GLN A 314 0.84 -8.33 3.22
CA GLN A 314 2.22 -8.17 3.71
C GLN A 314 2.45 -8.96 5.00
N ARG A 315 1.60 -8.78 6.01
CA ARG A 315 1.69 -9.49 7.29
C ARG A 315 1.71 -10.99 7.06
N ASP A 316 0.73 -11.55 6.37
CA ASP A 316 0.49 -12.99 6.36
C ASP A 316 1.28 -13.76 5.30
N PHE A 317 1.72 -13.10 4.22
CA PHE A 317 2.30 -13.76 3.06
C PHE A 317 3.69 -13.24 2.66
N CYS A 318 4.31 -12.34 3.43
CA CYS A 318 5.70 -11.96 3.20
C CYS A 318 6.64 -13.17 3.36
N ARG A 319 7.62 -13.31 2.46
CA ARG A 319 8.65 -14.37 2.53
C ARG A 319 9.76 -14.10 3.53
N GLY A 320 9.97 -12.83 3.92
CA GLY A 320 10.97 -12.40 4.90
C GLY A 320 12.43 -12.56 4.47
N ARG A 321 12.69 -12.66 3.17
CA ARG A 321 14.03 -12.90 2.59
C ARG A 321 14.25 -12.17 1.28
N ASP A 322 13.43 -11.15 1.02
CA ASP A 322 13.47 -10.33 -0.19
C ASP A 322 12.91 -8.94 0.08
N ASP A 323 13.14 -8.03 -0.87
CA ASP A 323 12.33 -6.82 -1.00
C ASP A 323 10.87 -7.23 -1.25
N VAL A 324 9.90 -6.46 -0.73
CA VAL A 324 8.50 -6.82 -0.89
C VAL A 324 7.61 -5.59 -1.01
N THR A 325 6.81 -5.58 -2.07
CA THR A 325 5.85 -4.53 -2.36
C THR A 325 4.50 -5.13 -2.69
N VAL A 326 3.45 -4.62 -2.05
CA VAL A 326 2.05 -4.96 -2.31
C VAL A 326 1.28 -3.67 -2.53
N LEU A 327 0.63 -3.55 -3.68
CA LEU A 327 -0.25 -2.44 -4.01
C LEU A 327 -1.66 -2.97 -4.25
N ALA A 328 -2.64 -2.36 -3.58
CA ALA A 328 -4.06 -2.62 -3.78
C ALA A 328 -4.77 -1.33 -4.20
N LEU A 329 -5.64 -1.41 -5.20
CA LEU A 329 -6.38 -0.29 -5.77
C LEU A 329 -7.84 -0.66 -5.99
N ASN A 330 -8.76 0.16 -5.47
CA ASN A 330 -10.18 0.03 -5.77
C ASN A 330 -10.50 0.54 -7.18
N LEU A 331 -11.19 -0.30 -7.95
CA LEU A 331 -11.70 -0.04 -9.30
C LEU A 331 -13.20 0.32 -9.31
N GLU A 332 -13.85 0.28 -8.16
CA GLU A 332 -15.23 0.76 -8.01
C GLU A 332 -15.32 2.29 -8.11
N ASP A 333 -16.42 2.78 -8.66
CA ASP A 333 -16.74 4.19 -8.61
C ASP A 333 -17.08 4.56 -7.17
N THR A 334 -16.24 5.41 -6.57
CA THR A 334 -16.55 6.07 -5.30
C THR A 334 -17.64 7.12 -5.54
N CYS A 335 -18.87 6.67 -5.78
CA CYS A 335 -20.08 7.46 -5.63
C CYS A 335 -20.76 7.02 -4.33
N GLY A 336 -20.55 7.77 -3.25
CA GLY A 336 -21.18 7.56 -1.94
C GLY A 336 -20.27 7.95 -0.80
#